data_AF-A0A645EKF8-F1
#
_entry.id   AF-A0A645EKF8-F1
#
_cell.length_a   1.000
_cell.length_b   1.000
_cell.length_c   1.000
_cell.angle_alpha   90.00
_cell.angle_beta   90.00
_cell.angle_gamma   90.00
#
_symmetry.space_group_name_H-M   'P 1'
#
loop_
_entity.id
_entity.type
_entity.pdbx_description
1 polymer ?
#
loop_
_entity_poly.entity_id
_entity_poly.type
_entity_poly.pdbx_seq_one_letter_code
_entity_poly.pdbx_strand_id
1 'polypeptide(L)'
;MVSLHAEVSAKNDIMTMHDIINDVEEELKETLQCNAIIHMDPVITDDHQTNMTREAVLEALKQIDERISIHDFRLIKGKKHPRIFFDVVVPFDVKDSDEVIHQHVQSIVLNLNPNFITNIVIDRN
;
A
#
# COMPACT_ATOMS: atom_id res chain seq x y z
N MET A 1 -21.15 16.31 10.71
CA MET A 1 -21.07 15.28 9.65
C MET A 1 -19.62 14.91 9.50
N VAL A 2 -19.30 13.63 9.64
CA VAL A 2 -17.94 13.08 9.57
C VAL A 2 -17.87 12.18 8.35
N SER A 3 -16.75 12.20 7.63
CA SER A 3 -16.49 11.25 6.56
C SER A 3 -15.28 10.42 6.94
N LEU A 4 -15.35 9.13 6.68
CA LEU A 4 -14.32 8.15 6.97
C LEU A 4 -14.06 7.32 5.71
N HIS A 5 -12.86 6.77 5.62
CA HIS A 5 -12.51 5.75 4.65
C HIS A 5 -12.31 4.43 5.38
N ALA A 6 -12.88 3.35 4.85
CA ALA A 6 -12.71 2.00 5.37
C ALA A 6 -12.09 1.12 4.30
N GLU A 7 -10.89 0.59 4.57
CA GLU A 7 -10.27 -0.40 3.72
C GLU A 7 -11.02 -1.74 3.85
N VAL A 8 -11.54 -2.25 2.73
CA VAL A 8 -12.33 -3.48 2.70
C VAL A 8 -11.73 -4.48 1.74
N SER A 9 -11.88 -5.79 1.97
CA SER A 9 -11.36 -6.79 1.03
C SER A 9 -12.08 -6.72 -0.31
N ALA A 10 -11.33 -6.59 -1.41
CA ALA A 10 -11.85 -6.59 -2.78
C ALA A 10 -12.44 -7.94 -3.22
N LYS A 11 -12.27 -9.00 -2.43
CA LYS A 11 -12.83 -10.34 -2.70
C LYS A 11 -14.14 -10.61 -1.99
N ASN A 12 -14.45 -9.85 -0.95
CA ASN A 12 -15.67 -10.06 -0.18
C ASN A 12 -16.88 -9.60 -1.01
N ASP A 13 -18.01 -10.23 -0.75
CA ASP A 13 -19.26 -9.85 -1.40
C ASP A 13 -19.62 -8.40 -1.05
N ILE A 14 -19.88 -7.60 -2.08
CA ILE A 14 -20.06 -6.16 -1.94
C ILE A 14 -21.31 -5.81 -1.11
N MET A 15 -22.36 -6.63 -1.19
CA MET A 15 -23.58 -6.42 -0.39
C MET A 15 -23.29 -6.69 1.09
N THR A 16 -22.56 -7.77 1.37
CA THR A 16 -22.13 -8.10 2.73
C THR A 16 -21.25 -7.01 3.34
N MET A 17 -20.32 -6.45 2.55
CA MET A 17 -19.48 -5.34 3.02
C MET A 17 -20.31 -4.08 3.28
N HIS A 18 -21.27 -3.77 2.41
CA HIS A 18 -22.18 -2.64 2.61
C HIS A 18 -23.00 -2.77 3.90
N ASP A 19 -23.54 -3.94 4.19
CA ASP A 19 -24.33 -4.17 5.40
C ASP A 19 -23.49 -3.92 6.65
N ILE A 20 -22.26 -4.46 6.69
CA ILE A 20 -21.32 -4.22 7.80
C ILE A 20 -21.00 -2.72 7.97
N ILE A 21 -20.74 -2.01 6.87
CA ILE A 21 -20.46 -0.58 6.93
C ILE A 21 -21.66 0.21 7.44
N ASN A 22 -22.87 -0.15 7.01
CA ASN A 22 -24.10 0.50 7.47
C ASN A 22 -24.32 0.29 8.98
N ASP A 23 -24.03 -0.90 9.50
CA ASP A 23 -24.09 -1.18 10.94
C ASP A 23 -23.12 -0.27 11.72
N VAL A 24 -21.89 -0.06 11.20
CA VAL A 24 -20.90 0.84 11.82
C VAL A 24 -21.34 2.30 11.75
N GLU A 25 -21.92 2.76 10.64
CA GLU A 25 -22.48 4.12 10.53
C GLU A 25 -23.60 4.35 11.55
N GLU A 26 -24.47 3.36 11.75
CA GLU A 26 -25.54 3.43 12.74
C GLU A 26 -24.99 3.44 14.17
N GLU A 27 -23.99 2.61 14.48
CA GLU A 27 -23.31 2.62 15.78
C GLU A 27 -22.64 3.97 16.08
N LEU A 28 -21.95 4.56 15.11
CA LEU A 28 -21.33 5.89 15.26
C LEU A 28 -22.38 6.97 15.50
N LYS A 29 -23.54 6.86 14.86
CA LYS A 29 -24.65 7.78 15.06
C LYS A 29 -25.23 7.67 16.46
N GLU A 30 -25.40 6.47 16.99
CA GLU A 30 -25.93 6.28 18.35
C GLU A 30 -24.94 6.70 19.43
N THR A 31 -23.68 6.30 19.28
CA THR A 31 -22.64 6.50 20.31
C THR A 31 -22.08 7.91 20.34
N LEU A 32 -21.84 8.51 19.18
CA LEU A 32 -21.19 9.83 19.05
C LEU A 32 -22.17 10.94 18.65
N GLN A 33 -23.44 10.61 18.43
CA GLN A 33 -24.46 11.56 17.96
C GLN A 33 -24.04 12.33 16.70
N CYS A 34 -23.30 11.66 15.82
CA CYS A 34 -22.79 12.26 14.60
C CYS A 34 -23.26 11.46 13.37
N ASN A 35 -23.60 12.17 12.29
CA ASN A 35 -23.83 11.50 11.00
C ASN A 35 -22.47 11.23 10.36
N ALA A 36 -22.10 9.96 10.26
CA ALA A 36 -20.91 9.47 9.57
C ALA A 36 -21.29 8.99 8.15
N ILE A 37 -20.36 9.17 7.20
CA ILE A 37 -20.41 8.54 5.87
C ILE A 37 -19.09 7.82 5.69
N ILE A 38 -19.13 6.51 5.47
CA ILE A 38 -17.96 5.67 5.28
C ILE A 38 -17.84 5.32 3.79
N HIS A 39 -16.78 5.80 3.16
CA HIS A 39 -16.39 5.37 1.83
C HIS A 39 -15.61 4.06 1.92
N MET A 40 -16.11 3.03 1.24
CA MET A 40 -15.39 1.75 1.14
C MET A 40 -14.28 1.85 0.10
N ASP A 41 -13.07 1.56 0.53
CA ASP A 41 -11.86 1.51 -0.29
C ASP A 41 -11.43 0.04 -0.44
N PRO A 42 -11.80 -0.64 -1.55
CA PRO A 42 -11.48 -2.05 -1.73
C PRO A 42 -9.97 -2.26 -1.95
N VAL A 43 -9.37 -3.12 -1.12
CA VAL A 43 -7.97 -3.52 -1.14
C VAL A 43 -7.83 -5.02 -1.38
N ILE A 44 -6.83 -5.42 -2.17
CA ILE A 44 -6.51 -6.84 -2.40
C ILE A 44 -5.59 -7.31 -1.27
N THR A 45 -6.17 -7.90 -0.23
CA THR A 45 -5.43 -8.36 0.97
C THR A 45 -4.74 -9.71 0.78
N ASP A 46 -5.23 -10.54 -0.15
CA ASP A 46 -4.83 -11.94 -0.30
C ASP A 46 -3.71 -12.22 -1.31
N ASP A 47 -3.09 -11.19 -1.87
CA ASP A 47 -1.96 -11.42 -2.77
C ASP A 47 -0.67 -11.62 -1.98
N HIS A 48 -0.47 -12.84 -1.47
CA HIS A 48 0.71 -13.24 -0.71
C HIS A 48 2.03 -12.84 -1.39
N GLN A 49 2.10 -12.91 -2.72
CA GLN A 49 3.29 -12.49 -3.46
C GLN A 49 3.47 -10.97 -3.40
N THR A 50 2.39 -10.21 -3.58
CA THR A 50 2.41 -8.74 -3.45
C THR A 50 2.82 -8.32 -2.04
N ASN A 51 2.21 -8.92 -1.01
CA ASN A 51 2.47 -8.59 0.39
C ASN A 51 3.90 -8.92 0.79
N MET A 52 4.38 -10.14 0.49
CA MET A 52 5.77 -10.52 0.75
C MET A 52 6.77 -9.59 0.04
N THR A 53 6.47 -9.22 -1.22
CA THR A 53 7.37 -8.33 -1.98
C THR A 53 7.37 -6.94 -1.38
N ARG A 54 6.20 -6.42 -0.98
CA ARG A 54 6.07 -5.12 -0.31
C ARG A 54 6.83 -5.09 1.02
N GLU A 55 6.64 -6.10 1.86
CA GLU A 55 7.31 -6.22 3.15
C GLU A 55 8.83 -6.30 2.99
N ALA A 56 9.33 -7.14 2.08
CA ALA A 56 10.77 -7.25 1.84
C ALA A 56 11.41 -5.95 1.36
N VAL A 57 10.72 -5.18 0.51
CA VAL A 57 11.19 -3.87 0.06
C VAL A 57 11.15 -2.85 1.21
N LEU A 58 10.07 -2.84 2.01
CA LEU A 58 9.92 -1.92 3.13
C LEU A 58 10.98 -2.15 4.21
N GLU A 59 11.21 -3.41 4.59
CA GLU A 59 12.20 -3.75 5.62
C GLU A 59 13.60 -3.33 5.22
N ALA A 60 13.96 -3.46 3.95
CA ALA A 60 15.25 -3.02 3.46
C ALA A 60 15.38 -1.49 3.41
N LEU A 61 14.33 -0.78 2.99
CA LEU A 61 14.30 0.68 3.02
C LEU A 61 14.42 1.22 4.45
N LYS A 62 13.80 0.55 5.43
CA LYS A 62 13.93 0.91 6.85
C LYS A 62 15.34 0.72 7.41
N GLN A 63 16.18 -0.13 6.81
CA GLN A 63 17.60 -0.23 7.19
C GLN A 63 18.40 1.01 6.79
N ILE A 64 17.90 1.78 5.79
CA ILE A 64 18.50 3.05 5.39
C ILE A 64 18.06 4.15 6.37
N ASP A 65 16.74 4.31 6.53
CA ASP A 65 16.15 5.23 7.50
C ASP A 65 14.75 4.72 7.88
N GLU A 66 14.46 4.60 9.18
CA GLU A 66 13.19 4.07 9.69
C GLU A 66 11.97 4.92 9.28
N ARG A 67 12.18 6.18 8.90
CA ARG A 67 11.12 7.11 8.50
C ARG A 67 10.70 6.94 7.03
N ILE A 68 11.43 6.14 6.25
CA ILE A 68 11.06 5.88 4.85
C ILE A 68 9.76 5.05 4.81
N SER A 69 8.82 5.49 3.98
CA SER A 69 7.55 4.79 3.76
C SER A 69 7.33 4.45 2.28
N ILE A 70 6.46 3.47 2.05
CA ILE A 70 6.04 3.06 0.70
C ILE A 70 4.55 3.33 0.54
N HIS A 71 4.18 4.08 -0.49
CA HIS A 71 2.79 4.33 -0.88
C HIS A 71 2.46 3.70 -2.24
N ASP A 72 1.17 3.47 -2.48
CA ASP A 72 0.63 3.00 -3.77
C ASP A 72 1.25 1.72 -4.36
N PHE A 73 1.64 0.77 -3.50
CA PHE A 73 2.25 -0.50 -3.91
C PHE A 73 1.29 -1.38 -4.70
N ARG A 74 1.62 -1.62 -5.98
CA ARG A 74 0.83 -2.42 -6.92
C ARG A 74 1.71 -3.41 -7.67
N LEU A 75 1.33 -4.69 -7.63
CA LEU A 75 1.91 -5.73 -8.47
C LEU A 75 0.90 -6.14 -9.56
N ILE A 76 1.25 -5.88 -10.82
CA ILE A 76 0.50 -6.32 -11.98
C ILE A 76 1.10 -7.63 -12.49
N LYS A 77 0.40 -8.74 -12.25
CA LYS A 77 0.77 -10.08 -12.73
C LYS A 77 0.44 -10.24 -14.23
N GLY A 78 1.25 -9.63 -15.09
CA GLY A 78 1.18 -9.83 -16.53
C GLY A 78 1.68 -11.23 -16.97
N LYS A 79 1.26 -11.70 -18.16
CA LYS A 79 1.59 -13.05 -18.68
C LYS A 79 3.09 -13.33 -18.94
N LYS A 80 3.93 -12.29 -19.08
CA LYS A 80 5.36 -12.44 -19.41
C LYS A 80 6.30 -11.67 -18.49
N HIS A 81 5.93 -10.45 -18.09
CA HIS A 81 6.74 -9.62 -17.20
C HIS A 81 5.84 -8.99 -16.14
N PRO A 82 5.78 -9.58 -14.93
CA PRO A 82 5.09 -8.93 -13.82
C PRO A 82 5.75 -7.58 -13.51
N ARG A 83 4.92 -6.55 -13.34
CA ARG A 83 5.37 -5.17 -13.12
C ARG A 83 4.94 -4.67 -11.75
N ILE A 84 5.84 -4.03 -11.06
CA ILE A 84 5.63 -3.47 -9.72
C ILE A 84 5.70 -1.94 -9.80
N PHE A 85 4.77 -1.27 -9.15
CA PHE A 85 4.69 0.18 -9.03
C PHE A 85 4.57 0.55 -7.56
N PHE A 86 5.31 1.55 -7.11
CA PHE A 86 5.14 2.17 -5.79
C PHE A 86 5.95 3.46 -5.70
N ASP A 87 5.57 4.27 -4.74
CA ASP A 87 6.27 5.49 -4.39
C ASP A 87 7.04 5.27 -3.09
N VAL A 88 8.28 5.74 -3.04
CA VAL A 88 9.14 5.73 -1.85
C VAL A 88 9.22 7.15 -1.34
N VAL A 89 8.68 7.38 -0.14
CA VAL A 89 8.76 8.68 0.53
C VAL A 89 9.99 8.70 1.41
N VAL A 90 10.91 9.61 1.13
CA VAL A 90 12.21 9.73 1.77
C VAL A 90 12.33 11.09 2.47
N PRO A 91 12.72 11.15 3.76
CA PRO A 91 12.98 12.41 4.42
C PRO A 91 14.09 13.23 3.72
N PHE A 92 13.93 14.56 3.62
CA PHE A 92 14.92 15.43 2.98
C PHE A 92 16.35 15.33 3.55
N ASP A 93 16.50 14.93 4.81
CA ASP A 93 17.78 14.80 5.49
C ASP A 93 18.51 13.47 5.24
N VAL A 94 17.88 12.53 4.52
CA VAL A 94 18.52 11.29 4.06
C VAL A 94 19.59 11.61 3.02
N LYS A 95 20.82 11.18 3.31
CA LYS A 95 22.01 11.49 2.51
C LYS A 95 22.16 10.64 1.27
N ASP A 96 21.58 9.44 1.26
CA ASP A 96 21.60 8.57 0.09
C ASP A 96 20.90 9.26 -1.08
N SER A 97 21.51 9.16 -2.27
CA SER A 97 20.91 9.74 -3.48
C SER A 97 19.73 8.89 -3.94
N ASP A 98 18.85 9.50 -4.72
CA ASP A 98 17.68 8.81 -5.27
C ASP A 98 18.11 7.60 -6.12
N GLU A 99 19.24 7.71 -6.83
CA GLU A 99 19.80 6.59 -7.59
C GLU A 99 20.25 5.43 -6.69
N VAL A 100 20.85 5.71 -5.53
CA VAL A 100 21.29 4.68 -4.57
C VAL A 100 20.08 3.94 -4.01
N ILE A 101 19.07 4.68 -3.58
CA ILE A 101 17.81 4.11 -3.06
C ILE A 101 17.14 3.27 -4.15
N HIS A 102 17.05 3.80 -5.38
CA HIS A 102 16.48 3.08 -6.51
C HIS A 102 17.24 1.77 -6.81
N GLN A 103 18.58 1.80 -6.85
CA GLN A 103 19.40 0.60 -7.09
C GLN A 103 19.27 -0.43 -5.98
N HIS A 104 19.19 0.03 -4.73
CA HIS A 104 19.00 -0.85 -3.58
C HIS A 104 17.68 -1.61 -3.69
N VAL A 105 16.60 -0.88 -3.93
CA VAL A 105 15.26 -1.45 -4.08
C VAL A 105 15.17 -2.37 -5.30
N GLN A 106 15.73 -1.96 -6.44
CA GLN A 106 15.75 -2.78 -7.65
C GLN A 106 16.47 -4.11 -7.42
N SER A 107 17.59 -4.09 -6.67
CA SER A 107 18.36 -5.30 -6.34
C SER A 107 17.54 -6.29 -5.50
N ILE A 108 16.80 -5.80 -4.51
CA ILE A 108 15.93 -6.62 -3.66
C ILE A 108 14.81 -7.25 -4.49
N VAL A 109 14.15 -6.46 -5.32
CA VAL A 109 13.04 -6.94 -6.16
C VAL A 109 13.52 -7.99 -7.16
N LEU A 110 14.69 -7.81 -7.77
CA LEU A 110 15.28 -8.80 -8.67
C LEU A 110 15.73 -10.08 -7.94
N ASN A 111 16.19 -9.98 -6.70
CA ASN A 111 16.51 -11.15 -5.86
C ASN A 111 15.26 -11.96 -5.51
N LEU A 112 14.10 -11.30 -5.36
CA LEU A 112 12.82 -11.98 -5.11
C LEU A 112 12.28 -12.64 -6.38
N ASN A 113 12.34 -11.95 -7.52
CA ASN A 113 12.00 -12.52 -8.82
C ASN A 113 12.73 -11.76 -9.94
N PRO A 114 13.61 -12.43 -10.71
CA PRO A 114 14.37 -11.77 -11.77
C PRO A 114 13.51 -11.29 -12.95
N ASN A 115 12.23 -11.71 -13.01
CA ASN A 115 11.30 -11.27 -14.04
C ASN A 115 10.50 -10.02 -13.66
N PHE A 116 10.66 -9.50 -12.44
CA PHE A 116 9.98 -8.27 -12.03
C PHE A 116 10.57 -7.06 -12.74
N ILE A 117 9.68 -6.20 -13.24
CA ILE A 117 10.02 -4.87 -13.73
C ILE A 117 9.50 -3.86 -12.72
N THR A 118 10.36 -3.01 -12.18
CA THR A 118 10.00 -1.99 -11.19
C THR A 118 9.84 -0.62 -11.83
N ASN A 119 8.79 0.09 -11.44
CA ASN A 119 8.59 1.51 -11.67
C ASN A 119 8.50 2.18 -10.31
N ILE A 120 9.58 2.81 -9.89
CA ILE A 120 9.74 3.41 -8.57
C ILE A 120 9.79 4.92 -8.75
N VAL A 121 8.95 5.64 -8.02
CA VAL A 121 9.07 7.09 -7.89
C VAL A 121 9.61 7.39 -6.50
N ILE A 122 10.61 8.24 -6.42
CA ILE A 122 11.17 8.70 -5.13
C ILE A 122 10.63 10.10 -4.90
N ASP A 123 9.91 10.26 -3.80
CA ASP A 123 9.38 11.54 -3.34
C ASP A 123 10.14 11.97 -2.08
N ARG A 124 10.64 13.20 -2.06
CA ARG A 124 11.38 13.74 -0.92
C ARG A 124 10.50 14.72 -0.18
N ASN A 125 10.27 14.46 1.11
CA ASN A 125 9.40 15.26 2.00
C ASN A 125 10.08 15.65 3.31
#